data_AF-A0A7L1CMB5-F1
#
_entry.id   AF-A0A7L1CMB5-F1
#
_cell.length_a   1.000
_cell.length_b   1.000
_cell.length_c   1.000
_cell.angle_alpha   90.00
_cell.angle_beta   90.00
_cell.angle_gamma   90.00
#
_symmetry.space_group_name_H-M   'P 1'
#
loop_
_entity.id
_entity.type
_entity.pdbx_description
1 polymer ?
#
loop_
_entity_poly.entity_id
_entity_poly.type
_entity_poly.pdbx_seq_one_letter_code
_entity_poly.pdbx_strand_id
1 'polypeptide(L)'
;MEKGSFSVEWLAQSSRGGHPRPRSPPGGSPLQTPPSVPTDAPRDREAADHSSPGHETEATGVAVPGRARTKFSAAQLQELERSFREQRYIGAGEKRRLAAALNLSQSQIKTWFQNRRMKFKRQTQDAR
;
A
#
# COMPACT_ATOMS: atom_id res chain seq x y z
N MET A 1 30.98 -18.02 2.38
CA MET A 1 30.14 -16.85 2.02
C MET A 1 28.69 -17.26 2.11
N GLU A 2 28.12 -17.12 3.29
CA GLU A 2 26.78 -17.55 3.62
C GLU A 2 25.79 -16.57 3.00
N LYS A 3 24.96 -17.03 2.08
CA LYS A 3 23.92 -16.21 1.46
C LYS A 3 22.83 -16.02 2.52
N GLY A 4 22.78 -14.84 3.14
CA GLY A 4 21.75 -14.47 4.11
C GLY A 4 20.35 -14.79 3.58
N SER A 5 19.69 -15.75 4.22
CA SER A 5 18.31 -16.14 3.96
C SER A 5 17.39 -14.98 4.39
N PHE A 6 16.64 -14.41 3.45
CA PHE A 6 15.60 -13.43 3.77
C PHE A 6 14.44 -14.18 4.45
N SER A 7 14.43 -14.25 5.78
CA SER A 7 13.27 -14.77 6.52
C SER A 7 12.10 -13.79 6.38
N VAL A 8 10.97 -14.28 5.89
CA VAL A 8 9.70 -13.55 5.74
C VAL A 8 9.03 -13.32 7.12
N GLU A 9 9.66 -13.77 8.21
CA GLU A 9 9.21 -13.59 9.59
C GLU A 9 8.96 -12.14 9.99
N TRP A 10 9.69 -11.16 9.41
CA TRP A 10 9.44 -9.75 9.74
C TRP A 10 8.01 -9.31 9.40
N LEU A 11 7.36 -9.91 8.40
CA LEU A 11 5.99 -9.55 8.02
C LEU A 11 4.91 -10.33 8.78
N ALA A 12 5.26 -11.44 9.44
CA ALA A 12 4.30 -12.31 10.14
C ALA A 12 4.19 -12.02 11.65
N GLN A 13 5.02 -11.13 12.19
CA GLN A 13 5.16 -10.91 13.63
C GLN A 13 4.38 -9.68 14.13
N SER A 14 3.12 -9.54 13.73
CA SER A 14 2.19 -8.55 14.32
C SER A 14 0.83 -9.12 14.70
N SER A 15 0.72 -10.44 14.85
CA SER A 15 -0.55 -11.07 15.27
C SER A 15 -0.61 -11.51 16.73
N ARG A 16 0.44 -11.35 17.55
CA ARG A 16 0.37 -11.62 19.01
C ARG A 16 1.32 -10.70 19.78
N GLY A 17 0.79 -9.75 20.53
CA GLY A 17 1.54 -8.95 21.51
C GLY A 17 1.14 -7.48 21.50
N GLY A 18 0.43 -7.04 22.53
CA GLY A 18 -0.10 -5.68 22.64
C GLY A 18 0.99 -4.59 22.66
N HIS A 19 0.78 -3.54 21.88
CA HIS A 19 1.52 -2.29 22.02
C HIS A 19 1.10 -1.57 23.31
N PRO A 20 2.03 -1.17 24.19
CA PRO A 20 1.72 -0.23 25.25
C PRO A 20 1.39 1.13 24.62
N ARG A 21 0.18 1.64 24.91
CA ARG A 21 -0.28 2.97 24.48
C ARG A 21 0.63 4.02 25.14
N PRO A 22 1.14 5.03 24.41
CA PRO A 22 1.83 6.15 25.06
C PRO A 22 0.82 6.91 25.93
N ARG A 23 1.18 7.07 27.22
CA ARG A 23 0.40 7.79 28.23
C ARG A 23 0.31 9.27 27.84
N SER A 24 -0.90 9.82 27.78
CA SER A 24 -1.14 11.26 27.64
C SER A 24 -0.57 12.02 28.86
N PRO A 25 0.05 13.19 28.68
CA PRO A 25 0.44 14.05 29.80
C PRO A 25 -0.77 14.79 30.40
N PRO A 26 -0.79 15.11 31.71
CA PRO A 26 -1.86 15.87 32.34
C PRO A 26 -1.55 17.39 32.35
N GLY A 27 -2.61 18.20 32.21
CA GLY A 27 -2.71 19.53 32.82
C GLY A 27 -2.78 20.74 31.89
N GLY A 28 -3.91 21.46 31.92
CA GLY A 28 -3.99 22.89 31.61
C GLY A 28 -5.22 23.34 30.78
N SER A 29 -6.32 23.72 31.44
CA SER A 29 -7.44 24.50 30.85
C SER A 29 -7.02 25.95 30.55
N PRO A 30 -7.69 26.75 29.68
CA PRO A 30 -9.01 27.36 30.00
C PRO A 30 -10.01 27.63 28.84
N LEU A 31 -11.29 27.64 29.23
CA LEU A 31 -12.43 28.46 28.76
C LEU A 31 -12.74 28.66 27.25
N GLN A 32 -13.87 28.08 26.82
CA GLN A 32 -14.96 28.81 26.15
C GLN A 32 -16.24 27.95 26.08
N THR A 33 -17.30 28.37 26.75
CA THR A 33 -18.71 28.01 26.44
C THR A 33 -19.27 29.10 25.52
N PRO A 34 -20.17 28.78 24.55
CA PRO A 34 -21.61 28.87 24.83
C PRO A 34 -22.45 27.88 23.94
N PRO A 35 -23.79 28.02 23.76
CA PRO A 35 -24.82 27.29 24.49
C PRO A 35 -25.71 26.36 23.62
N SER A 36 -26.62 25.66 24.30
CA SER A 36 -27.67 24.74 23.84
C SER A 36 -28.46 25.13 22.57
N VAL A 37 -28.79 24.14 21.74
CA VAL A 37 -30.12 23.97 21.12
C VAL A 37 -30.49 22.48 20.99
N PRO A 38 -31.64 22.01 21.51
CA PRO A 38 -32.29 20.80 21.04
C PRO A 38 -33.38 21.18 20.02
N THR A 39 -33.47 20.49 18.89
CA THR A 39 -34.73 20.48 18.14
C THR A 39 -34.98 19.12 17.49
N ASP A 40 -36.06 18.54 17.96
CA ASP A 40 -36.83 17.44 17.40
C ASP A 40 -37.38 17.82 16.01
N ALA A 41 -37.42 16.86 15.07
CA ALA A 41 -38.65 16.41 14.39
C ALA A 41 -38.41 15.74 13.01
N PRO A 42 -39.28 14.79 12.59
CA PRO A 42 -39.09 13.84 11.48
C PRO A 42 -39.94 14.16 10.23
N ARG A 43 -39.67 13.51 9.07
CA ARG A 43 -40.70 12.96 8.14
C ARG A 43 -40.15 12.30 6.86
N ASP A 44 -40.55 11.04 6.68
CA ASP A 44 -41.12 10.39 5.48
C ASP A 44 -40.61 10.69 4.06
N ARG A 45 -40.14 9.62 3.36
CA ARG A 45 -40.84 9.12 2.15
C ARG A 45 -40.43 7.69 1.75
N GLU A 46 -41.43 6.81 1.73
CA GLU A 46 -41.56 5.50 1.04
C GLU A 46 -41.32 5.62 -0.49
N ALA A 47 -41.14 4.61 -1.36
CA ALA A 47 -41.03 3.14 -1.38
C ALA A 47 -40.60 2.75 -2.83
N ALA A 48 -39.97 1.57 -3.00
CA ALA A 48 -40.02 0.68 -4.19
C ALA A 48 -39.01 -0.47 -3.93
N ASP A 49 -39.40 -1.59 -3.32
CA ASP A 49 -40.15 -2.73 -3.87
C ASP A 49 -39.26 -3.75 -4.63
N HIS A 50 -39.49 -5.02 -4.28
CA HIS A 50 -39.16 -6.29 -4.94
C HIS A 50 -37.71 -6.69 -5.30
N SER A 51 -37.09 -7.51 -4.45
CA SER A 51 -36.91 -8.97 -4.69
C SER A 51 -35.63 -9.53 -4.08
N SER A 52 -35.78 -10.31 -3.01
CA SER A 52 -34.85 -11.41 -2.72
C SER A 52 -34.99 -12.50 -3.79
N PRO A 53 -33.91 -13.24 -4.07
CA PRO A 53 -33.91 -14.59 -3.55
C PRO A 53 -32.58 -14.94 -2.88
N GLY A 54 -32.69 -15.65 -1.76
CA GLY A 54 -31.55 -16.25 -1.11
C GLY A 54 -30.84 -17.26 -2.02
N HIS A 55 -29.53 -17.30 -1.89
CA HIS A 55 -28.81 -18.55 -1.96
C HIS A 55 -27.75 -18.53 -0.87
N GLU A 56 -28.12 -19.12 0.25
CA GLU A 56 -27.18 -19.74 1.18
C GLU A 56 -26.44 -20.86 0.44
N THR A 57 -25.21 -20.60 0.03
CA THR A 57 -24.20 -21.65 -0.11
C THR A 57 -22.87 -21.13 0.43
N GLU A 58 -22.56 -21.68 1.59
CA GLU A 58 -21.27 -22.31 1.88
C GLU A 58 -19.99 -21.45 1.78
N ALA A 59 -19.31 -21.42 2.92
CA ALA A 59 -17.97 -20.92 3.09
C ALA A 59 -17.00 -21.46 2.03
N THR A 60 -16.43 -20.57 1.22
CA THR A 60 -15.06 -20.75 0.75
C THR A 60 -14.34 -19.42 0.91
N GLY A 61 -13.36 -19.39 1.81
CA GLY A 61 -12.50 -18.24 2.02
C GLY A 61 -11.82 -17.87 0.72
N VAL A 62 -12.29 -16.80 0.10
CA VAL A 62 -11.61 -16.17 -1.03
C VAL A 62 -10.39 -15.46 -0.44
N ALA A 63 -9.33 -16.23 -0.22
CA ALA A 63 -8.00 -15.67 -0.09
C ALA A 63 -7.78 -14.85 -1.36
N VAL A 64 -7.84 -13.52 -1.24
CA VAL A 64 -7.45 -12.59 -2.30
C VAL A 64 -6.12 -13.10 -2.84
N PRO A 65 -6.05 -13.65 -4.07
CA PRO A 65 -4.82 -14.20 -4.56
C PRO A 65 -3.84 -13.03 -4.63
N GLY A 66 -2.86 -13.00 -3.73
CA GLY A 66 -1.83 -11.97 -3.74
C GLY A 66 -1.29 -11.90 -5.16
N ARG A 67 -1.29 -10.69 -5.76
CA ARG A 67 -0.95 -10.49 -7.18
C ARG A 67 0.27 -11.35 -7.53
N ALA A 68 0.06 -12.36 -8.39
CA ALA A 68 1.09 -13.30 -8.75
C ALA A 68 2.36 -12.54 -9.15
N ARG A 69 3.50 -12.94 -8.57
CA ARG A 69 4.75 -12.20 -8.71
C ARG A 69 5.24 -12.31 -10.14
N THR A 70 4.97 -11.29 -10.95
CA THR A 70 5.42 -11.22 -12.34
C THR A 70 6.93 -11.02 -12.39
N LYS A 71 7.63 -11.85 -13.18
CA LYS A 71 9.04 -11.61 -13.55
C LYS A 71 9.08 -10.71 -14.77
N PHE A 72 9.94 -9.70 -14.75
CA PHE A 72 10.23 -8.86 -15.92
C PHE A 72 11.17 -9.60 -16.88
N SER A 73 10.99 -9.40 -18.19
CA SER A 73 11.89 -9.93 -19.21
C SER A 73 13.26 -9.24 -19.17
N ALA A 74 14.28 -9.87 -19.77
CA ALA A 74 15.62 -9.28 -19.83
C ALA A 74 15.62 -7.91 -20.54
N ALA A 75 14.89 -7.78 -21.65
CA ALA A 75 14.75 -6.53 -22.38
C ALA A 75 14.09 -5.43 -21.54
N GLN A 76 13.03 -5.77 -20.80
CA GLN A 76 12.38 -4.83 -19.88
C GLN A 76 13.34 -4.35 -18.78
N LEU A 77 14.13 -5.26 -18.20
CA LEU A 77 15.11 -4.90 -17.18
C LEU A 77 16.23 -4.01 -17.74
N GLN A 78 16.71 -4.27 -18.94
CA GLN A 78 17.75 -3.45 -19.58
C GLN A 78 17.28 -2.01 -19.78
N GLU A 79 16.05 -1.82 -20.27
CA GLU A 79 15.48 -0.50 -20.49
C GLU A 79 15.25 0.27 -19.16
N LEU A 80 14.74 -0.42 -18.15
CA LEU A 80 14.57 0.14 -16.81
C LEU A 80 15.92 0.55 -16.19
N GLU A 81 16.95 -0.29 -16.35
CA GLU A 81 18.29 0.00 -15.85
C GLU A 81 18.98 1.14 -16.61
N ARG A 82 18.77 1.22 -17.94
CA ARG A 82 19.22 2.38 -18.74
C ARG A 82 18.62 3.67 -18.19
N SER A 83 17.30 3.71 -18.06
CA SER A 83 16.60 4.88 -17.52
C SER A 83 17.04 5.21 -16.09
N PHE A 84 17.31 4.21 -15.25
CA PHE A 84 17.77 4.42 -13.87
C PHE A 84 19.17 5.04 -13.78
N ARG A 85 20.08 4.67 -14.70
CA ARG A 85 21.43 5.25 -14.77
C ARG A 85 21.38 6.74 -15.09
N GLU A 86 20.45 7.14 -15.96
CA GLU A 86 20.22 8.55 -16.30
C GLU A 86 19.55 9.30 -15.15
N GLN A 87 18.47 8.74 -14.59
CA GLN A 87 17.69 9.38 -13.53
C GLN A 87 17.26 8.39 -12.45
N ARG A 88 17.86 8.51 -11.26
CA ARG A 88 17.59 7.62 -10.10
C ARG A 88 16.14 7.72 -9.58
N TYR A 89 15.43 8.81 -9.90
CA TYR A 89 14.07 9.11 -9.46
C TYR A 89 13.24 9.64 -10.64
N ILE A 90 12.34 8.84 -11.19
CA ILE A 90 11.52 9.27 -12.34
C ILE A 90 10.23 10.00 -11.90
N GLY A 91 9.86 11.02 -12.68
CA GLY A 91 8.61 11.77 -12.52
C GLY A 91 7.39 11.05 -13.08
N ALA A 92 6.20 11.68 -12.98
CA ALA A 92 4.95 11.10 -13.47
C ALA A 92 4.91 10.94 -15.00
N GLY A 93 5.44 11.91 -15.75
CA GLY A 93 5.50 11.83 -17.22
C GLY A 93 6.36 10.67 -17.70
N GLU A 94 7.59 10.56 -17.19
CA GLU A 94 8.51 9.50 -17.57
C GLU A 94 8.01 8.12 -17.17
N LYS A 95 7.37 8.01 -15.99
CA LYS A 95 6.70 6.78 -15.57
C LYS A 95 5.62 6.34 -16.56
N ARG A 96 4.82 7.27 -17.09
CA ARG A 96 3.79 6.96 -18.09
C ARG A 96 4.43 6.49 -19.41
N ARG A 97 5.51 7.14 -19.84
CA ARG A 97 6.26 6.77 -21.05
C ARG A 97 6.82 5.35 -20.96
N LEU A 98 7.52 5.03 -19.87
CA LEU A 98 8.11 3.69 -19.66
C LEU A 98 7.04 2.60 -19.50
N ALA A 99 5.93 2.90 -18.82
CA ALA A 99 4.80 1.99 -18.70
C ALA A 99 4.26 1.57 -20.07
N ALA A 100 4.02 2.55 -20.96
CA ALA A 100 3.56 2.28 -22.32
C ALA A 100 4.60 1.52 -23.15
N ALA A 101 5.87 1.95 -23.11
CA ALA A 101 6.94 1.33 -23.91
C ALA A 101 7.23 -0.13 -23.52
N LEU A 102 7.14 -0.45 -22.24
CA LEU A 102 7.47 -1.78 -21.71
C LEU A 102 6.27 -2.69 -21.49
N ASN A 103 5.06 -2.22 -21.80
CA ASN A 103 3.80 -2.90 -21.49
C ASN A 103 3.68 -3.27 -20.01
N LEU A 104 4.02 -2.33 -19.13
CA LEU A 104 3.95 -2.47 -17.68
C LEU A 104 3.02 -1.41 -17.08
N SER A 105 2.46 -1.68 -15.91
CA SER A 105 1.70 -0.66 -15.18
C SER A 105 2.62 0.37 -14.52
N GLN A 106 2.13 1.61 -14.39
CA GLN A 106 2.84 2.68 -13.65
C GLN A 106 3.21 2.26 -12.22
N SER A 107 2.39 1.41 -11.59
CA SER A 107 2.65 0.85 -10.27
C SER A 107 3.87 -0.09 -10.28
N GLN A 108 3.97 -1.00 -11.26
CA GLN A 108 5.13 -1.87 -11.43
C GLN A 108 6.41 -1.07 -11.66
N ILE A 109 6.35 -0.03 -12.50
CA ILE A 109 7.46 0.90 -12.72
C ILE A 109 7.87 1.58 -11.40
N LYS A 110 6.90 2.12 -10.64
CA LYS A 110 7.15 2.73 -9.33
C LYS A 110 7.85 1.77 -8.38
N THR A 111 7.34 0.54 -8.24
CA THR A 111 7.88 -0.48 -7.35
C THR A 111 9.28 -0.91 -7.79
N TRP A 112 9.51 -1.08 -9.09
CA TRP A 112 10.83 -1.41 -9.61
C TRP A 112 11.86 -0.32 -9.27
N PHE A 113 11.53 0.96 -9.50
CA PHE A 113 12.42 2.08 -9.17
C PHE A 113 12.66 2.23 -7.66
N GLN A 114 11.68 1.91 -6.82
CA GLN A 114 11.88 1.84 -5.36
C GLN A 114 12.87 0.73 -5.00
N ASN A 115 12.65 -0.48 -5.48
CA ASN A 115 13.53 -1.63 -5.23
C ASN A 115 14.95 -1.37 -5.74
N ARG A 116 15.07 -0.75 -6.93
CA ARG A 116 16.37 -0.47 -7.54
C ARG A 116 17.20 0.50 -6.71
N ARG A 117 16.59 1.57 -6.18
CA ARG A 117 17.23 2.52 -5.27
C ARG A 117 17.68 1.85 -3.97
N MET A 118 16.86 0.97 -3.38
CA MET A 118 17.24 0.24 -2.17
C MET A 118 18.47 -0.64 -2.42
N LYS A 119 18.50 -1.35 -3.54
CA LYS A 119 19.66 -2.15 -3.95
C LYS A 119 20.89 -1.27 -4.14
N PHE A 120 20.76 -0.13 -4.82
CA PHE A 120 21.86 0.82 -5.04
C PHE A 120 22.42 1.33 -3.72
N LYS A 121 21.56 1.77 -2.79
CA LYS A 121 21.97 2.25 -1.46
C LYS A 121 22.76 1.18 -0.70
N ARG A 122 22.28 -0.07 -0.70
CA ARG A 122 22.99 -1.17 -0.05
C ARG A 122 24.37 -1.41 -0.68
N GLN A 123 24.45 -1.44 -2.01
CA GLN A 123 25.72 -1.60 -2.73
C GLN A 123 26.72 -0.48 -2.41
N THR A 124 26.27 0.76 -2.21
CA THR A 124 27.13 1.88 -1.83
C THR A 124 27.58 1.81 -0.37
N GLN A 125 26.78 1.21 0.51
CA GLN A 125 27.10 1.06 1.95
C GLN A 125 28.00 -0.14 2.24
N ASP A 126 27.77 -1.28 1.58
CA ASP A 126 28.64 -2.47 1.67
C ASP A 126 30.04 -2.24 1.05
N ALA A 127 30.20 -1.20 0.22
CA ALA A 127 31.48 -0.84 -0.39
C ALA A 127 32.33 0.10 0.48
N ARG A 128 31.88 0.44 1.70
CA ARG A 128 32.57 1.32 2.64
C ARG A 128 32.91 0.56 3.92
#